data_AF-A0A0A1TAA9-F1
#
_entry.id   AF-A0A0A1TAA9-F1
#
_cell.length_a   1.000
_cell.length_b   1.000
_cell.length_c   1.000
_cell.angle_alpha   90.00
_cell.angle_beta   90.00
_cell.angle_gamma   90.00
#
_symmetry.space_group_name_H-M   'P 1'
#
loop_
_entity.id
_entity.type
_entity.pdbx_description
1 polymer ?
#
loop_
_entity_poly.entity_id
_entity_poly.type
_entity_poly.pdbx_seq_one_letter_code
_entity_poly.pdbx_strand_id
1 'polypeptide(L)'
;MRLQWTALAALLPTLAFGVPHERRGEPSRKHFEEAGGSLELLHYDVRFFKNEIGYQEHRYVLRDAIRSYLEVLNSHNVETWLAHGTLLGWWWNGQIMPWDYDLDVQLSHTAMQWLADNLNNTKHDYNGTAMNGDPVNRTYLLDINPHHSDMTVGDGQNIIDARWIDTSNGMFIDLTVVRERDTNRPGVWSCKNYHYYNTEDLWPMRLTDFEGVTVKIPYNFEKILIDEYSTGALTNEDYHEHKWDKDIKEWVKSSPDDQDAKDQRQAALQRKKTQLKAQGRL
;
A
#
# COMPACT_ATOMS: atom_id res chain seq x y z
N MET A 1 -20.89 -10.45 28.13
CA MET A 1 -19.45 -10.23 28.37
C MET A 1 -18.82 -9.85 27.05
N ARG A 2 -18.56 -8.55 26.86
CA ARG A 2 -17.97 -7.96 25.64
C ARG A 2 -16.45 -7.96 25.81
N LEU A 3 -15.71 -8.62 24.91
CA LEU A 3 -14.27 -8.42 24.77
C LEU A 3 -14.01 -7.62 23.49
N GLN A 4 -13.26 -6.53 23.67
CA GLN A 4 -12.91 -5.54 22.67
C GLN A 4 -11.79 -6.07 21.77
N TRP A 5 -11.93 -5.84 20.46
CA TRP A 5 -10.91 -6.10 19.45
C TRP A 5 -10.22 -4.78 19.09
N THR A 6 -8.96 -4.64 19.47
CA THR A 6 -8.05 -3.62 18.95
C THR A 6 -6.78 -4.34 18.53
N ALA A 7 -6.48 -4.32 17.24
CA ALA A 7 -5.13 -4.56 16.76
C ALA A 7 -4.25 -3.45 17.34
N LEU A 8 -3.42 -3.82 18.31
CA LEU A 8 -2.35 -2.97 18.78
C LEU A 8 -1.29 -2.91 17.67
N ALA A 9 -1.02 -1.71 17.20
CA ALA A 9 0.37 -1.33 16.97
C ALA A 9 1.10 -1.53 18.32
N ALA A 10 2.09 -2.41 18.35
CA ALA A 10 2.95 -2.57 19.51
C ALA A 10 3.85 -1.32 19.64
N LEU A 11 3.32 -0.27 20.28
CA LEU A 11 4.12 0.65 21.07
C LEU A 11 4.30 0.02 22.45
N LEU A 12 5.47 -0.55 22.71
CA LEU A 12 5.86 -0.91 24.07
C LEU A 12 5.92 0.37 24.92
N PRO A 13 5.55 0.31 26.21
CA PRO A 13 5.85 1.40 27.14
C PRO A 13 7.36 1.48 27.31
N THR A 14 7.94 2.62 26.95
CA THR A 14 9.26 3.01 27.42
C THR A 14 9.22 3.07 28.95
N LEU A 15 9.81 2.07 29.60
CA LEU A 15 10.38 2.29 30.93
C LEU A 15 11.46 3.36 30.74
N ALA A 16 11.20 4.53 31.32
CA ALA A 16 12.10 5.66 31.30
C ALA A 16 13.40 5.30 32.04
N PHE A 17 14.37 4.76 31.30
CA PHE A 17 15.77 4.94 31.60
C PHE A 17 16.26 6.05 30.68
N GLY A 18 16.60 7.19 31.26
CA GLY A 18 16.98 8.40 30.53
C GLY A 18 18.14 8.13 29.58
N VAL A 19 17.83 7.99 28.30
CA VAL A 19 18.80 8.12 27.21
C VAL A 19 18.87 9.61 26.87
N PRO A 20 20.08 10.20 26.75
CA PRO A 20 20.22 11.63 26.50
C PRO A 20 19.43 12.04 25.24
N HIS A 21 18.66 13.12 25.37
CA HIS A 21 17.92 13.74 24.28
C HIS A 21 18.93 14.28 23.25
N GLU A 22 19.24 13.49 22.22
CA GLU A 22 19.93 14.00 21.05
C GLU A 22 19.10 15.14 20.47
N ARG A 23 19.77 16.28 20.21
CA ARG A 23 19.13 17.49 19.70
C ARG A 23 18.37 17.14 18.42
N ARG A 24 17.04 17.26 18.43
CA ARG A 24 16.24 17.20 17.20
C ARG A 24 16.76 18.30 16.26
N GLY A 25 17.42 17.89 15.18
CA GLY A 25 17.72 18.79 14.07
C GLY A 25 16.43 19.35 13.48
N GLU A 26 16.56 20.34 12.61
CA GLU A 26 15.43 20.87 11.83
C GLU A 26 14.68 19.71 11.15
N PRO A 27 13.34 19.68 11.22
CA PRO A 27 12.56 18.62 10.60
C PRO A 27 12.82 18.58 9.09
N SER A 28 12.97 17.37 8.55
CA SER A 28 13.16 17.16 7.14
C SER A 28 11.92 17.61 6.37
N ARG A 29 12.14 18.13 5.15
CA ARG A 29 11.03 18.45 4.26
C ARG A 29 10.38 17.13 3.82
N LYS A 30 9.06 17.06 3.95
CA LYS A 30 8.27 15.95 3.40
C LYS A 30 8.36 15.99 1.87
N HIS A 31 8.78 14.89 1.24
CA HIS A 31 8.92 14.82 -0.22
C HIS A 31 7.56 14.71 -0.92
N PHE A 32 6.70 13.83 -0.42
CA PHE A 32 5.38 13.58 -0.99
C PHE A 32 4.29 14.34 -0.22
N GLU A 33 3.47 15.09 -0.95
CA GLU A 33 2.35 15.85 -0.40
C GLU A 33 1.04 15.35 -1.01
N GLU A 34 0.11 14.95 -0.14
CA GLU A 34 -1.20 14.46 -0.54
C GLU A 34 -2.24 15.59 -0.54
N ALA A 35 -3.28 15.46 -1.36
CA ALA A 35 -4.37 16.46 -1.44
C ALA A 35 -5.02 16.72 -0.07
N GLY A 36 -5.19 15.66 0.74
CA GLY A 36 -5.66 15.75 2.12
C GLY A 36 -7.11 16.18 2.28
N GLY A 37 -7.60 16.26 3.52
CA GLY A 37 -8.98 16.68 3.84
C GLY A 37 -10.00 15.55 4.02
N SER A 38 -9.76 14.36 3.45
CA SER A 38 -10.48 13.12 3.74
C SER A 38 -9.53 11.93 3.75
N LEU A 39 -10.01 10.73 4.10
CA LEU A 39 -9.19 9.51 4.05
C LEU A 39 -8.82 9.13 2.62
N GLU A 40 -9.77 9.29 1.71
CA GLU A 40 -9.66 9.01 0.29
C GLU A 40 -8.66 9.97 -0.37
N LEU A 41 -8.70 11.25 0.01
CA LEU A 41 -7.79 12.29 -0.50
C LEU A 41 -6.34 12.15 -0.03
N LEU A 42 -6.05 11.27 0.94
CA LEU A 42 -4.68 10.88 1.29
C LEU A 42 -4.03 9.93 0.26
N HIS A 43 -4.78 9.50 -0.74
CA HIS A 43 -4.31 8.61 -1.81
C HIS A 43 -4.17 9.34 -3.16
N TYR A 44 -4.07 10.67 -3.11
CA TYR A 44 -3.87 11.54 -4.27
C TYR A 44 -2.68 12.47 -4.08
N ASP A 45 -1.77 12.52 -5.04
CA ASP A 45 -0.66 13.47 -5.09
C ASP A 45 -1.18 14.87 -5.42
N VAL A 46 -0.88 15.84 -4.56
CA VAL A 46 -1.41 17.21 -4.65
C VAL A 46 -1.03 17.92 -5.96
N ARG A 47 0.07 17.52 -6.60
CA ARG A 47 0.55 18.16 -7.85
C ARG A 47 -0.36 17.84 -9.04
N PHE A 48 -1.03 16.69 -9.00
CA PHE A 48 -1.87 16.18 -10.10
C PHE A 48 -3.34 16.03 -9.73
N PHE A 49 -3.67 16.19 -8.44
CA PHE A 49 -5.05 16.16 -7.97
C PHE A 49 -5.90 17.26 -8.63
N LYS A 50 -7.05 16.85 -9.17
CA LYS A 50 -8.05 17.76 -9.75
C LYS A 50 -9.38 17.64 -9.03
N ASN A 51 -9.90 16.42 -8.99
CA ASN A 51 -11.15 16.05 -8.33
C ASN A 51 -11.03 14.60 -7.85
N GLU A 52 -11.83 14.23 -6.86
CA GLU A 52 -11.94 12.85 -6.40
C GLU A 52 -12.58 11.97 -7.49
N ILE A 53 -12.00 10.80 -7.74
CA ILE A 53 -12.56 9.79 -8.64
C ILE A 53 -13.69 9.06 -7.91
N GLY A 54 -14.82 8.87 -8.61
CA GLY A 54 -15.98 8.21 -8.03
C GLY A 54 -15.73 6.74 -7.67
N TYR A 55 -16.46 6.24 -6.66
CA TYR A 55 -16.35 4.89 -6.12
C TYR A 55 -16.50 3.73 -7.13
N GLN A 56 -17.09 3.96 -8.30
CA GLN A 56 -17.20 2.91 -9.32
C GLN A 56 -16.01 2.95 -10.29
N GLU A 57 -15.38 4.11 -10.45
CA GLU A 57 -14.35 4.37 -11.43
C GLU A 57 -12.94 4.15 -10.84
N HIS A 58 -12.74 4.40 -9.54
CA HIS A 58 -11.41 4.37 -8.91
C HIS A 58 -10.70 3.03 -9.13
N ARG A 59 -11.44 1.91 -9.07
CA ARG A 59 -10.88 0.57 -9.32
C ARG A 59 -10.28 0.43 -10.72
N TYR A 60 -10.89 1.02 -11.74
CA TYR A 60 -10.36 0.99 -13.11
C TYR A 60 -9.10 1.84 -13.25
N VAL A 61 -9.05 2.98 -12.56
CA VAL A 61 -7.85 3.83 -12.46
C VAL A 61 -6.70 3.07 -11.79
N LEU A 62 -6.95 2.48 -10.62
CA LEU A 62 -5.97 1.70 -9.87
C LEU A 62 -5.51 0.46 -10.64
N ARG A 63 -6.42 -0.23 -11.33
CA ARG A 63 -6.09 -1.37 -12.20
C ARG A 63 -5.12 -0.96 -13.30
N ASP A 64 -5.40 0.12 -14.03
CA ASP A 64 -4.50 0.57 -15.08
C ASP A 64 -3.14 1.02 -14.47
N ALA A 65 -3.15 1.61 -13.26
CA ALA A 65 -1.93 1.99 -12.55
C ALA A 65 -1.05 0.77 -12.23
N ILE A 66 -1.60 -0.27 -11.58
CA ILE A 66 -0.80 -1.45 -11.21
C ILE A 66 -0.35 -2.22 -12.46
N ARG A 67 -1.19 -2.33 -13.49
CA ARG A 67 -0.80 -2.99 -14.74
C ARG A 67 0.37 -2.28 -15.41
N SER A 68 0.29 -0.96 -15.57
CA SER A 68 1.38 -0.16 -16.17
C SER A 68 2.69 -0.28 -15.37
N TYR A 69 2.60 -0.23 -14.05
CA TYR A 69 3.75 -0.39 -13.16
C TYR A 69 4.41 -1.77 -13.33
N LEU A 70 3.63 -2.83 -13.26
CA LEU A 70 4.12 -4.21 -13.36
C LEU A 70 4.71 -4.50 -14.74
N GLU A 71 4.07 -4.06 -15.82
CA GLU A 71 4.59 -4.22 -17.19
C GLU A 71 5.95 -3.53 -17.36
N VAL A 72 6.10 -2.30 -16.86
CA VAL A 72 7.37 -1.56 -16.94
C VAL A 72 8.47 -2.28 -16.16
N LEU A 73 8.22 -2.67 -14.90
CA LEU A 73 9.24 -3.37 -14.10
C LEU A 73 9.60 -4.75 -14.67
N ASN A 74 8.62 -5.50 -15.18
CA ASN A 74 8.86 -6.77 -15.86
C ASN A 74 9.72 -6.58 -17.12
N SER A 75 9.48 -5.53 -17.91
CA SER A 75 10.27 -5.24 -19.12
C SER A 75 11.75 -4.93 -18.82
N HIS A 76 12.02 -4.42 -17.63
CA HIS A 76 13.38 -4.13 -17.13
C HIS A 76 13.94 -5.25 -16.25
N ASN A 77 13.20 -6.34 -16.03
CA ASN A 77 13.58 -7.44 -15.13
C ASN A 77 13.91 -6.94 -13.70
N VAL A 78 13.15 -5.95 -13.22
CA VAL A 78 13.28 -5.40 -11.87
C VAL A 78 12.34 -6.14 -10.93
N GLU A 79 12.88 -6.70 -9.85
CA GLU A 79 12.08 -7.42 -8.84
C GLU A 79 11.24 -6.47 -7.98
N THR A 80 9.93 -6.73 -7.93
CA THR A 80 8.93 -6.11 -7.06
C THR A 80 7.91 -7.18 -6.66
N TRP A 81 7.20 -6.99 -5.56
CA TRP A 81 6.12 -7.87 -5.12
C TRP A 81 4.97 -7.12 -4.47
N LEU A 82 3.78 -7.72 -4.49
CA LEU A 82 2.59 -7.15 -3.82
C LEU A 82 2.76 -7.15 -2.30
N ALA A 83 2.29 -6.10 -1.64
CA ALA A 83 2.32 -5.97 -0.19
C ALA A 83 0.97 -5.49 0.36
N HIS A 84 0.81 -5.57 1.69
CA HIS A 84 -0.30 -4.97 2.43
C HIS A 84 -1.68 -5.31 1.83
N GLY A 85 -2.55 -4.31 1.66
CA GLY A 85 -3.91 -4.50 1.13
C GLY A 85 -3.92 -5.03 -0.30
N THR A 86 -2.91 -4.69 -1.11
CA THR A 86 -2.79 -5.20 -2.49
C THR A 86 -2.52 -6.71 -2.51
N LEU A 87 -1.68 -7.21 -1.61
CA LEU A 87 -1.46 -8.66 -1.44
C LEU A 87 -2.72 -9.36 -0.92
N LEU A 88 -3.50 -8.70 -0.05
CA LEU A 88 -4.77 -9.24 0.43
C LEU A 88 -5.82 -9.33 -0.69
N GLY A 89 -5.89 -8.34 -1.57
CA GLY A 89 -6.71 -8.40 -2.79
C GLY A 89 -6.33 -9.57 -3.68
N TRP A 90 -5.02 -9.80 -3.84
CA TRP A 90 -4.53 -10.97 -4.56
C TRP A 90 -5.02 -12.30 -3.93
N TRP A 91 -4.98 -12.42 -2.60
CA TRP A 91 -5.41 -13.64 -1.91
C TRP A 91 -6.86 -14.04 -2.22
N TRP A 92 -7.78 -13.07 -2.32
CA TRP A 92 -9.20 -13.35 -2.54
C TRP A 92 -9.51 -13.79 -3.97
N ASN A 93 -9.15 -12.98 -4.98
CA ASN A 93 -9.39 -13.32 -6.39
C ASN A 93 -8.34 -12.79 -7.35
N GLY A 94 -7.17 -12.36 -6.89
CA GLY A 94 -6.18 -11.76 -7.80
C GLY A 94 -6.58 -10.36 -8.27
N GLN A 95 -7.45 -9.64 -7.56
CA GLN A 95 -7.95 -8.33 -7.97
C GLN A 95 -7.92 -7.31 -6.82
N ILE A 96 -8.04 -6.04 -7.18
CA ILE A 96 -8.08 -4.92 -6.23
C ILE A 96 -9.38 -4.96 -5.41
N MET A 97 -9.22 -4.72 -4.10
CA MET A 97 -10.26 -4.42 -3.11
C MET A 97 -11.35 -3.46 -3.63
N PRO A 98 -12.67 -3.75 -3.74
CA PRO A 98 -13.62 -2.73 -4.18
C PRO A 98 -13.63 -1.44 -3.34
N TRP A 99 -13.26 -1.53 -2.07
CA TRP A 99 -13.18 -0.39 -1.14
C TRP A 99 -11.77 0.20 -1.00
N ASP A 100 -10.76 -0.39 -1.62
CA ASP A 100 -9.39 0.10 -1.51
C ASP A 100 -9.18 1.29 -2.45
N TYR A 101 -8.42 2.28 -1.98
CA TYR A 101 -8.05 3.50 -2.70
C TYR A 101 -6.54 3.65 -2.89
N ASP A 102 -5.78 2.80 -2.20
CA ASP A 102 -4.33 2.67 -2.27
C ASP A 102 -3.91 1.36 -2.94
N LEU A 103 -2.67 1.38 -3.44
CA LEU A 103 -1.94 0.20 -3.85
C LEU A 103 -0.55 0.26 -3.24
N ASP A 104 -0.09 -0.87 -2.74
CA ASP A 104 1.18 -1.01 -2.05
C ASP A 104 2.00 -2.14 -2.67
N VAL A 105 3.23 -1.79 -3.01
CA VAL A 105 4.22 -2.75 -3.50
C VAL A 105 5.53 -2.56 -2.74
N GLN A 106 6.28 -3.64 -2.67
CA GLN A 106 7.58 -3.66 -2.04
C GLN A 106 8.65 -4.13 -3.02
N LEU A 107 9.86 -3.64 -2.79
CA LEU A 107 11.02 -3.97 -3.59
C LEU A 107 12.29 -3.97 -2.72
N SER A 108 13.31 -4.67 -3.20
CA SER A 108 14.61 -4.67 -2.53
C SER A 108 15.29 -3.32 -2.69
N HIS A 109 16.22 -2.98 -1.79
CA HIS A 109 17.05 -1.79 -1.93
C HIS A 109 17.81 -1.75 -3.26
N THR A 110 18.33 -2.89 -3.71
CA THR A 110 19.04 -2.99 -5.00
C THR A 110 18.11 -2.65 -6.18
N ALA A 111 16.87 -3.16 -6.16
CA ALA A 111 15.89 -2.83 -7.19
C ALA A 111 15.53 -1.34 -7.18
N MET A 112 15.33 -0.75 -6.00
CA MET A 112 15.06 0.69 -5.88
C MET A 112 16.24 1.54 -6.36
N GLN A 113 17.47 1.16 -6.02
CA GLN A 113 18.65 1.88 -6.49
C GLN A 113 18.75 1.86 -8.02
N TRP A 114 18.46 0.70 -8.64
CA TRP A 114 18.42 0.62 -10.09
C TRP A 114 17.34 1.53 -10.69
N LEU A 115 16.15 1.58 -10.10
CA LEU A 115 15.11 2.53 -10.52
C LEU A 115 15.56 3.99 -10.35
N ALA A 116 16.24 4.31 -9.25
CA ALA A 116 16.76 5.66 -8.98
C ALA A 116 17.78 6.11 -10.04
N ASP A 117 18.67 5.21 -10.43
CA ASP A 117 19.74 5.52 -11.38
C ASP A 117 19.25 5.59 -12.84
N ASN A 118 18.19 4.84 -13.18
CA ASN A 118 17.80 4.64 -14.58
C ASN A 118 16.44 5.24 -14.95
N LEU A 119 15.48 5.27 -14.02
CA LEU A 119 14.07 5.60 -14.29
C LEU A 119 13.49 6.68 -13.37
N ASN A 120 14.29 7.30 -12.49
CA ASN A 120 13.75 8.38 -11.67
C ASN A 120 13.24 9.54 -12.54
N ASN A 121 12.05 10.05 -12.23
CA ASN A 121 11.39 11.16 -12.91
C ASN A 121 11.09 10.90 -14.40
N THR A 122 11.00 9.63 -14.81
CA THR A 122 10.54 9.25 -16.16
C THR A 122 9.03 9.13 -16.22
N LYS A 123 8.47 9.37 -17.41
CA LYS A 123 7.05 9.22 -17.70
C LYS A 123 6.80 8.00 -18.56
N HIS A 124 5.71 7.29 -18.29
CA HIS A 124 5.36 6.04 -18.93
C HIS A 124 3.91 6.11 -19.42
N ASP A 125 3.73 6.03 -20.73
CA ASP A 125 2.41 6.01 -21.33
C ASP A 125 1.85 4.58 -21.32
N TYR A 126 0.54 4.47 -21.08
CA TYR A 126 -0.16 3.21 -21.01
C TYR A 126 -1.55 3.33 -21.64
N ASN A 127 -1.89 2.34 -22.46
CA ASN A 127 -3.19 2.24 -23.11
C ASN A 127 -4.13 1.42 -22.22
N GLY A 128 -4.88 2.12 -21.37
CA GLY A 128 -5.85 1.52 -20.46
C GLY A 128 -7.25 1.40 -21.05
N THR A 129 -8.20 1.05 -20.19
CA THR A 129 -9.62 0.92 -20.57
C THR A 129 -10.48 1.52 -19.48
N ALA A 130 -11.28 2.53 -19.83
CA ALA A 130 -12.20 3.17 -18.90
C ALA A 130 -13.32 2.20 -18.44
N MET A 131 -14.08 2.60 -17.42
CA MET A 131 -15.19 1.80 -16.88
C MET A 131 -16.26 1.46 -17.92
N ASN A 132 -16.49 2.34 -18.90
CA ASN A 132 -17.45 2.13 -19.98
C ASN A 132 -16.92 1.24 -21.12
N GLY A 133 -15.67 0.76 -21.02
CA GLY A 133 -15.02 -0.07 -22.03
C GLY A 133 -14.25 0.72 -23.10
N ASP A 134 -14.28 2.05 -23.07
CA ASP A 134 -13.57 2.86 -24.05
C ASP A 134 -12.05 2.86 -23.80
N PRO A 135 -11.22 2.89 -24.85
CA PRO A 135 -9.78 3.09 -24.71
C PRO A 135 -9.48 4.42 -24.03
N VAL A 136 -8.54 4.42 -23.07
CA VAL A 136 -8.05 5.63 -22.41
C VAL A 136 -6.53 5.61 -22.35
N ASN A 137 -5.90 6.71 -22.74
CA ASN A 137 -4.45 6.87 -22.60
C ASN A 137 -4.16 7.50 -21.24
N ARG A 138 -3.23 6.87 -20.51
CA ARG A 138 -2.75 7.35 -19.21
C ARG A 138 -1.24 7.58 -19.29
N THR A 139 -0.76 8.52 -18.49
CA THR A 139 0.67 8.78 -18.34
C THR A 139 1.01 8.74 -16.87
N TYR A 140 1.96 7.88 -16.51
CA TYR A 140 2.41 7.68 -15.15
C TYR A 140 3.81 8.26 -14.94
N LEU A 141 4.03 8.89 -13.79
CA LEU A 141 5.33 9.40 -13.35
C LEU A 141 5.90 8.45 -12.29
N LEU A 142 7.14 7.98 -12.49
CA LEU A 142 7.93 7.39 -11.41
C LEU A 142 8.67 8.51 -10.67
N ASP A 143 8.32 8.75 -9.41
CA ASP A 143 8.95 9.75 -8.56
C ASP A 143 9.60 9.07 -7.36
N ILE A 144 10.94 9.12 -7.29
CA ILE A 144 11.71 8.49 -6.21
C ILE A 144 12.07 9.54 -5.17
N ASN A 145 11.73 9.23 -3.91
CA ASN A 145 12.04 10.07 -2.77
C ASN A 145 13.58 10.13 -2.59
N PRO A 146 14.21 11.31 -2.50
CA PRO A 146 15.63 11.45 -2.20
C PRO A 146 16.05 10.72 -0.91
N HIS A 147 15.13 10.51 0.02
CA HIS A 147 15.34 9.79 1.27
C HIS A 147 15.23 8.27 1.14
N HIS A 148 15.01 7.68 -0.04
CA HIS A 148 14.82 6.22 -0.22
C HIS A 148 16.00 5.39 0.33
N SER A 149 17.21 5.96 0.33
CA SER A 149 18.43 5.33 0.83
C SER A 149 18.58 5.39 2.35
N ASP A 150 17.68 6.07 3.08
CA ASP A 150 17.79 6.26 4.53
C ASP A 150 17.57 4.95 5.31
N MET A 151 18.45 4.69 6.28
CA MET A 151 18.42 3.46 7.09
C MET A 151 17.30 3.46 8.12
N THR A 152 16.96 4.63 8.67
CA THR A 152 16.00 4.80 9.76
C THR A 152 14.74 5.51 9.29
N VAL A 153 13.72 5.54 10.15
CA VAL A 153 12.46 6.28 9.91
C VAL A 153 12.64 7.81 9.94
N GLY A 154 13.76 8.29 10.50
CA GLY A 154 13.99 9.72 10.73
C GLY A 154 12.91 10.35 11.61
N ASP A 155 12.36 11.47 11.14
CA ASP A 155 11.24 12.19 11.77
C ASP A 155 9.86 11.68 11.34
N GLY A 156 9.80 10.62 10.52
CA GLY A 156 8.56 10.02 10.03
C GLY A 156 7.96 10.69 8.79
N GLN A 157 8.56 11.74 8.25
CA GLN A 157 8.03 12.46 7.09
C GLN A 157 8.26 11.69 5.77
N ASN A 158 9.34 10.91 5.69
CA ASN A 158 9.82 10.28 4.45
C ASN A 158 9.86 8.74 4.55
N ILE A 159 8.73 8.16 4.94
CA ILE A 159 8.54 6.70 5.08
C ILE A 159 8.41 6.02 3.71
N ILE A 160 7.69 6.63 2.77
CA ILE A 160 7.51 6.10 1.41
C ILE A 160 8.71 6.44 0.55
N ASP A 161 9.24 5.45 -0.16
CA ASP A 161 10.51 5.53 -0.86
C ASP A 161 10.34 5.95 -2.33
N ALA A 162 9.22 5.61 -2.95
CA ALA A 162 8.86 6.12 -4.28
C ALA A 162 7.34 6.05 -4.53
N ARG A 163 6.87 6.69 -5.59
CA ARG A 163 5.50 6.58 -6.08
C ARG A 163 5.44 6.39 -7.58
N TRP A 164 4.46 5.59 -8.00
CA TRP A 164 4.01 5.50 -9.40
C TRP A 164 2.71 6.28 -9.53
N ILE A 165 2.75 7.46 -10.14
CA ILE A 165 1.67 8.47 -10.02
C ILE A 165 0.95 8.65 -11.35
N ASP A 166 -0.38 8.49 -11.38
CA ASP A 166 -1.21 8.87 -12.53
C ASP A 166 -1.22 10.41 -12.63
N THR A 167 -0.57 10.95 -13.67
CA THR A 167 -0.44 12.40 -13.85
C THR A 167 -1.75 13.08 -14.27
N SER A 168 -2.80 12.31 -14.60
CA SER A 168 -4.09 12.84 -15.01
C SER A 168 -5.01 13.21 -13.83
N ASN A 169 -4.91 12.45 -12.72
CA ASN A 169 -5.78 12.58 -11.55
C ASN A 169 -5.05 12.59 -10.19
N GLY A 170 -3.80 12.13 -10.13
CA GLY A 170 -2.97 12.11 -8.92
C GLY A 170 -3.02 10.85 -8.08
N MET A 171 -3.85 9.85 -8.40
CA MET A 171 -3.80 8.55 -7.72
C MET A 171 -2.44 7.89 -7.95
N PHE A 172 -1.96 7.13 -6.96
CA PHE A 172 -0.63 6.54 -7.02
C PHE A 172 -0.55 5.15 -6.38
N ILE A 173 0.56 4.47 -6.67
CA ILE A 173 1.03 3.28 -5.96
C ILE A 173 2.17 3.72 -5.04
N ASP A 174 2.11 3.33 -3.77
CA ASP A 174 3.22 3.53 -2.83
C ASP A 174 4.24 2.38 -2.97
N LEU A 175 5.50 2.74 -3.18
CA LEU A 175 6.62 1.81 -3.30
C LEU A 175 7.48 1.89 -2.04
N THR A 176 7.66 0.76 -1.36
CA THR A 176 8.41 0.69 -0.11
C THR A 176 9.63 -0.22 -0.22
N VAL A 177 10.80 0.27 0.21
CA VAL A 177 12.06 -0.48 0.21
C VAL A 177 12.16 -1.37 1.44
N VAL A 178 12.38 -2.65 1.15
CA VAL A 178 12.73 -3.67 2.14
C VAL A 178 14.22 -4.00 2.03
N ARG A 179 14.93 -3.97 3.17
CA ARG A 179 16.35 -4.37 3.28
C ARG A 179 16.69 -4.82 4.69
N GLU A 180 17.84 -5.46 4.87
CA GLU A 180 18.40 -5.68 6.21
C GLU A 180 18.87 -4.34 6.79
N ARG A 181 18.18 -3.88 7.84
CA ARG A 181 18.46 -2.58 8.49
C ARG A 181 19.17 -2.71 9.82
N ASP A 182 19.02 -3.85 10.49
CA ASP A 182 19.55 -4.11 11.84
C ASP A 182 20.68 -5.14 11.77
N THR A 183 21.91 -4.68 12.02
CA THR A 183 23.11 -5.53 12.01
C THR A 183 23.09 -6.62 13.09
N ASN A 184 22.26 -6.47 14.13
CA ASN A 184 22.12 -7.47 15.19
C ASN A 184 21.08 -8.56 14.86
N ARG A 185 20.34 -8.40 13.76
CA ARG A 185 19.31 -9.35 13.31
C ARG A 185 19.54 -9.71 11.83
N PRO A 186 20.67 -10.37 11.51
CA PRO A 186 20.93 -10.82 10.14
C PRO A 186 19.81 -11.76 9.67
N GLY A 187 19.41 -11.66 8.40
CA GLY A 187 18.29 -12.40 7.84
C GLY A 187 16.91 -11.82 8.17
N VAL A 188 16.84 -10.69 8.90
CA VAL A 188 15.60 -9.93 9.11
C VAL A 188 15.59 -8.69 8.22
N TRP A 189 14.63 -8.70 7.32
CA TRP A 189 14.37 -7.67 6.34
C TRP A 189 13.28 -6.74 6.84
N SER A 190 13.44 -5.43 6.65
CA SER A 190 12.42 -4.48 7.06
C SER A 190 12.33 -3.23 6.20
N CYS A 191 11.17 -2.59 6.27
CA CYS A 191 10.95 -1.24 5.75
C CYS A 191 11.06 -0.19 6.88
N LYS A 192 11.02 1.09 6.50
CA LYS A 192 11.06 2.22 7.46
C LYS A 192 9.87 2.25 8.41
N ASN A 193 8.75 1.62 8.04
CA ASN A 193 7.53 1.56 8.86
C ASN A 193 7.48 0.34 9.80
N TYR A 194 8.62 -0.31 10.06
CA TYR A 194 8.72 -1.42 11.02
C TYR A 194 7.90 -2.67 10.66
N HIS A 195 7.67 -2.92 9.37
CA HIS A 195 7.30 -4.25 8.90
C HIS A 195 8.57 -5.10 8.80
N TYR A 196 8.55 -6.29 9.41
CA TYR A 196 9.69 -7.20 9.49
C TYR A 196 9.36 -8.54 8.85
N TYR A 197 10.31 -9.08 8.09
CA TYR A 197 10.19 -10.35 7.40
C TYR A 197 11.48 -11.15 7.60
N ASN A 198 11.39 -12.46 7.82
CA ASN A 198 12.57 -13.30 7.68
C ASN A 198 12.88 -13.51 6.19
N THR A 199 14.13 -13.80 5.85
CA THR A 199 14.51 -14.13 4.46
C THR A 199 13.61 -15.21 3.85
N GLU A 200 13.27 -16.25 4.62
CA GLU A 200 12.40 -17.36 4.19
C GLU A 200 10.93 -16.96 4.02
N ASP A 201 10.50 -15.84 4.59
CA ASP A 201 9.14 -15.32 4.40
C ASP A 201 8.99 -14.69 3.01
N LEU A 202 10.05 -14.10 2.48
CA LEU A 202 10.06 -13.40 1.20
C LEU A 202 10.52 -14.31 0.04
N TRP A 203 11.62 -15.06 0.21
CA TRP A 203 12.25 -15.82 -0.88
C TRP A 203 12.18 -17.35 -0.68
N PRO A 204 12.12 -18.13 -1.78
CA PRO A 204 11.97 -17.68 -3.16
C PRO A 204 10.55 -17.16 -3.43
N MET A 205 10.44 -15.99 -4.05
CA MET A 205 9.13 -15.42 -4.38
C MET A 205 8.37 -16.30 -5.36
N ARG A 206 7.03 -16.25 -5.27
CA ARG A 206 6.14 -17.03 -6.15
C ARG A 206 5.63 -16.14 -7.27
N LEU A 207 5.57 -16.68 -8.49
CA LEU A 207 4.95 -16.02 -9.63
C LEU A 207 3.44 -16.35 -9.66
N THR A 208 2.64 -15.34 -9.97
CA THR A 208 1.18 -15.40 -10.07
C THR A 208 0.71 -14.27 -10.98
N ASP A 209 -0.59 -14.15 -11.21
CA ASP A 209 -1.20 -12.97 -11.85
C ASP A 209 -1.98 -12.13 -10.83
N PHE A 210 -1.96 -10.81 -11.02
CA PHE A 210 -2.80 -9.84 -10.33
C PHE A 210 -3.33 -8.83 -11.34
N GLU A 211 -4.64 -8.60 -11.34
CA GLU A 211 -5.32 -7.80 -12.35
C GLU A 211 -4.98 -8.24 -13.79
N GLY A 212 -4.65 -9.52 -14.00
CA GLY A 212 -4.29 -10.06 -15.32
C GLY A 212 -2.85 -9.78 -15.79
N VAL A 213 -1.97 -9.26 -14.92
CA VAL A 213 -0.54 -9.10 -15.22
C VAL A 213 0.29 -9.97 -14.28
N THR A 214 1.34 -10.61 -14.81
CA THR A 214 2.25 -11.44 -14.03
C THR A 214 3.01 -10.61 -13.00
N VAL A 215 3.00 -11.10 -11.76
CA VAL A 215 3.60 -10.44 -10.59
C VAL A 215 4.21 -11.48 -9.64
N LYS A 216 5.09 -11.01 -8.75
CA LYS A 216 5.61 -11.81 -7.65
C LYS A 216 4.86 -11.53 -6.35
N ILE A 217 4.81 -12.55 -5.50
CA ILE A 217 4.35 -12.46 -4.11
C ILE A 217 5.38 -13.12 -3.17
N PRO A 218 5.40 -12.75 -1.88
CA PRO A 218 6.26 -13.41 -0.88
C PRO A 218 6.03 -14.93 -0.78
N TYR A 219 7.05 -15.67 -0.36
CA TYR A 219 6.94 -17.12 -0.20
C TYR A 219 5.94 -17.54 0.88
N ASN A 220 6.00 -16.93 2.07
CA ASN A 220 5.08 -17.17 3.19
C ASN A 220 4.00 -16.08 3.27
N PHE A 221 3.36 -15.76 2.14
CA PHE A 221 2.35 -14.70 2.07
C PHE A 221 1.20 -14.88 3.09
N GLU A 222 0.76 -16.10 3.40
CA GLU A 222 -0.30 -16.33 4.40
C GLU A 222 0.14 -15.87 5.78
N LYS A 223 1.35 -16.23 6.19
CA LYS A 223 1.92 -15.79 7.47
C LYS A 223 1.99 -14.27 7.52
N ILE A 224 2.50 -13.64 6.46
CA ILE A 224 2.61 -12.18 6.36
C ILE A 224 1.23 -11.52 6.50
N LEU A 225 0.22 -12.01 5.78
CA LEU A 225 -1.15 -11.49 5.84
C LEU A 225 -1.80 -11.73 7.22
N ILE A 226 -1.56 -12.89 7.85
CA ILE A 226 -2.07 -13.19 9.21
C ILE A 226 -1.41 -12.27 10.24
N ASP A 227 -0.10 -12.10 10.17
CA ASP A 227 0.64 -11.24 11.11
C ASP A 227 0.17 -9.78 11.00
N GLU A 228 -0.20 -9.33 9.80
CA GLU A 228 -0.65 -7.96 9.55
C GLU A 228 -2.15 -7.74 9.82
N TYR A 229 -3.01 -8.63 9.34
CA TYR A 229 -4.47 -8.43 9.31
C TYR A 229 -5.27 -9.47 10.10
N SER A 230 -4.61 -10.41 10.78
CA SER A 230 -5.19 -11.59 11.44
C SER A 230 -5.80 -12.61 10.47
N THR A 231 -6.05 -13.82 10.97
CA THR A 231 -6.74 -14.88 10.22
C THR A 231 -8.10 -14.45 9.67
N GLY A 232 -8.80 -13.54 10.38
CA GLY A 232 -10.13 -13.07 9.98
C GLY A 232 -10.12 -12.35 8.62
N ALA A 233 -9.04 -11.67 8.24
CA ALA A 233 -8.97 -10.99 6.94
C ALA A 233 -8.95 -11.96 5.74
N LEU A 234 -8.53 -13.20 5.97
CA LEU A 234 -8.44 -14.25 4.94
C LEU A 234 -9.72 -15.09 4.86
N THR A 235 -10.63 -14.97 5.84
CA THR A 235 -11.79 -15.85 5.99
C THR A 235 -13.13 -15.13 6.15
N ASN A 236 -13.14 -13.87 6.59
CA ASN A 236 -14.38 -13.13 6.79
C ASN A 236 -14.93 -12.72 5.43
N GLU A 237 -16.15 -13.13 5.15
CA GLU A 237 -16.84 -12.93 3.88
C GLU A 237 -17.78 -11.71 3.90
N ASP A 238 -17.63 -10.84 4.90
CA ASP A 238 -18.36 -9.59 5.08
C ASP A 238 -17.38 -8.51 5.54
N TYR A 239 -17.26 -7.43 4.76
CA TYR A 239 -16.37 -6.31 5.04
C TYR A 239 -16.78 -5.05 4.28
N HIS A 240 -16.82 -3.89 4.95
CA HIS A 240 -17.08 -2.55 4.35
C HIS A 240 -18.26 -2.50 3.38
N GLU A 241 -19.44 -2.99 3.79
CA GLU A 241 -20.62 -3.04 2.91
C GLU A 241 -20.43 -3.92 1.68
N HIS A 242 -19.58 -4.94 1.75
CA HIS A 242 -19.43 -5.96 0.73
C HIS A 242 -19.52 -7.34 1.34
N LYS A 243 -20.09 -8.25 0.55
CA LYS A 243 -20.14 -9.66 0.85
C LYS A 243 -19.39 -10.44 -0.22
N TRP A 244 -18.62 -11.42 0.21
CA TRP A 244 -17.95 -12.34 -0.71
C TRP A 244 -18.97 -13.31 -1.33
N ASP A 245 -19.08 -13.28 -2.64
CA ASP A 245 -19.86 -14.23 -3.42
C ASP A 245 -18.96 -15.38 -3.87
N LYS A 246 -19.24 -16.59 -3.36
CA LYS A 246 -18.45 -17.80 -3.63
C LYS A 246 -18.65 -18.35 -5.03
N ASP A 247 -19.80 -18.09 -5.64
CA ASP A 247 -20.16 -18.67 -6.93
C ASP A 247 -19.38 -17.97 -8.04
N ILE A 248 -19.26 -16.65 -7.95
CA ILE A 248 -18.48 -15.83 -8.90
C ILE A 248 -17.07 -15.48 -8.41
N LYS A 249 -16.76 -15.75 -7.14
CA LYS A 249 -15.49 -15.40 -6.47
C LYS A 249 -15.18 -13.90 -6.54
N GLU A 250 -16.17 -13.10 -6.17
CA GLU A 250 -16.03 -11.64 -6.15
C GLU A 250 -16.65 -11.03 -4.90
N TRP A 251 -16.11 -9.88 -4.50
CA TRP A 251 -16.69 -9.00 -3.49
C TRP A 251 -17.82 -8.18 -4.11
N VAL A 252 -19.05 -8.40 -3.64
CA VAL A 252 -20.25 -7.71 -4.14
C VAL A 252 -20.75 -6.75 -3.08
N LYS A 253 -21.09 -5.53 -3.48
CA LYS A 253 -21.63 -4.52 -2.56
C LYS A 253 -22.96 -4.99 -1.97
N SER A 254 -23.04 -5.08 -0.65
CA SER A 254 -24.25 -5.34 0.11
C SER A 254 -25.27 -4.23 -0.16
N SER A 255 -26.55 -4.59 -0.26
CA SER A 255 -27.64 -3.64 -0.55
C SER A 255 -27.64 -2.46 0.45
N PRO A 256 -28.03 -1.22 0.04
CA PRO A 256 -28.10 -0.04 0.91
C PRO A 256 -28.95 -0.19 2.18
N ASP A 257 -29.78 -1.22 2.28
CA ASP A 257 -30.66 -1.50 3.42
C ASP A 257 -30.03 -2.43 4.47
N ASP A 258 -28.78 -2.86 4.27
CA ASP A 258 -28.07 -3.70 5.24
C ASP A 258 -27.51 -2.85 6.39
N GLN A 259 -28.20 -2.88 7.53
CA GLN A 259 -27.88 -2.07 8.71
C GLN A 259 -26.58 -2.52 9.39
N ASP A 260 -26.23 -3.81 9.33
CA ASP A 260 -25.01 -4.35 9.95
C ASP A 260 -23.76 -3.89 9.19
N ALA A 261 -23.85 -3.81 7.86
CA ALA A 261 -22.80 -3.28 7.00
C ALA A 261 -22.45 -1.80 7.29
N LYS A 262 -23.47 -0.97 7.54
CA LYS A 262 -23.29 0.45 7.90
C LYS A 262 -22.58 0.62 9.24
N ASP A 263 -22.99 -0.18 10.23
CA ASP A 263 -22.41 -0.12 11.58
C ASP A 263 -20.94 -0.57 11.58
N GLN A 264 -20.59 -1.58 10.77
CA GLN A 264 -19.20 -2.04 10.59
C GLN A 264 -18.31 -1.04 9.86
N ARG A 265 -18.81 -0.37 8.81
CA ARG A 265 -18.09 0.68 8.07
C ARG A 265 -17.79 1.89 8.97
N GLN A 266 -18.76 2.35 9.74
CA GLN A 266 -18.57 3.44 10.69
C GLN A 266 -17.51 3.09 11.74
N ALA A 267 -17.52 1.86 12.24
CA ALA A 267 -16.49 1.39 13.16
C ALA A 267 -15.09 1.34 12.52
N ALA A 268 -14.96 0.92 11.26
CA ALA A 268 -13.69 0.86 10.54
C ALA A 268 -13.10 2.26 10.23
N LEU A 269 -13.94 3.19 9.74
CA LEU A 269 -13.55 4.58 9.51
C LEU A 269 -13.11 5.26 10.80
N GLN A 270 -13.81 5.01 11.91
CA GLN A 270 -13.43 5.57 13.21
C GLN A 270 -12.13 4.99 13.74
N ARG A 271 -11.84 3.71 13.47
CA ARG A 271 -10.52 3.09 13.78
C ARG A 271 -9.40 3.74 12.95
N LYS A 272 -9.54 3.86 11.62
CA LYS A 272 -8.52 4.50 10.74
C LYS A 272 -8.30 5.97 11.11
N LYS A 273 -9.38 6.72 11.41
CA LYS A 273 -9.30 8.12 11.90
C LYS A 273 -8.58 8.24 13.24
N THR A 274 -8.83 7.31 14.16
CA THR A 274 -8.15 7.29 15.47
C THR A 274 -6.68 6.94 15.32
N GLN A 275 -6.35 6.01 14.43
CA GLN A 275 -4.98 5.61 14.10
C GLN A 275 -4.19 6.76 13.44
N LEU A 276 -4.79 7.47 12.49
CA LEU A 276 -4.13 8.61 11.84
C LEU A 276 -3.93 9.79 12.80
N LYS A 277 -4.88 10.05 13.70
CA LYS A 277 -4.70 11.02 14.80
C LYS A 277 -3.58 10.63 15.75
N ALA A 278 -3.49 9.34 16.10
CA ALA A 278 -2.41 8.82 16.95
C ALA A 278 -1.02 8.91 16.27
N GLN A 279 -1.00 8.90 14.93
CA GLN A 279 0.20 9.07 14.11
C GLN A 279 0.50 10.54 13.74
N GLY A 280 -0.32 11.50 14.16
CA GLY A 280 -0.14 12.92 13.83
C GLY A 280 -0.37 13.28 12.36
N ARG A 281 -1.08 12.42 11.61
CA ARG A 281 -1.35 12.57 10.17
C ARG A 281 -2.75 13.15 9.89
N LEU A 282 -3.50 13.50 10.94
CA LEU A 282 -4.87 14.04 10.93
C LEU A 282 -5.13 14.83 12.22
#